data_AF-A0A379UXF9-F1
#
_entry.id   AF-A0A379UXF9-F1
#
_cell.length_a   1.000
_cell.length_b   1.000
_cell.length_c   1.000
_cell.angle_alpha   90.00
_cell.angle_beta   90.00
_cell.angle_gamma   90.00
#
_symmetry.space_group_name_H-M   'P 1'
#
loop_
_entity.id
_entity.type
_entity.pdbx_description
1 polymer ?
#
loop_
_entity_poly.entity_id
_entity_poly.type
_entity_poly.pdbx_seq_one_letter_code
_entity_poly.pdbx_strand_id
1 'polypeptide(L)' 'MTDKQLDTKLVNAGRSKKYTLGSVNSVIQRASSLVFDTVEAKNTLPAISPTANYFTDAGER' A
#
# COMPACT_ATOMS: atom_id res chain seq x y z
N MET A 1 -5.10 35.60 2.78
CA MET A 1 -5.37 34.61 1.71
C MET A 1 -4.53 33.34 1.83
N THR A 2 -3.47 33.34 2.66
CA THR A 2 -2.60 32.19 2.93
C THR A 2 -3.26 31.10 3.78
N ASP A 3 -4.10 31.47 4.74
CA ASP A 3 -4.67 30.50 5.70
C ASP A 3 -5.66 29.53 5.04
N LYS A 4 -6.48 30.02 4.11
CA LYS A 4 -7.40 29.18 3.32
C LYS A 4 -6.66 28.10 2.50
N GLN A 5 -5.41 28.37 2.12
CA GLN A 5 -4.58 27.40 1.39
C GLN A 5 -3.99 26.34 2.32
N LEU A 6 -3.73 26.68 3.59
CA LEU A 6 -3.29 25.71 4.61
C LEU A 6 -4.40 24.74 4.96
N ASP A 7 -5.62 25.22 5.19
CA ASP A 7 -6.78 24.36 5.48
C ASP A 7 -7.01 23.32 4.37
N THR A 8 -6.92 23.77 3.12
CA THR A 8 -7.06 22.90 1.94
C THR A 8 -5.94 21.86 1.85
N LYS A 9 -4.70 22.24 2.22
CA LYS A 9 -3.56 21.32 2.23
C LYS A 9 -3.71 20.25 3.31
N LEU A 10 -4.12 20.64 4.51
CA LEU A 10 -4.29 19.72 5.63
C LEU A 10 -5.40 18.70 5.35
N VAL A 11 -6.53 19.14 4.80
CA VAL A 11 -7.65 18.23 4.46
C VAL A 11 -7.27 17.23 3.37
N ASN A 12 -6.45 17.62 2.39
CA ASN A 12 -6.11 16.77 1.24
C ASN A 12 -4.82 15.97 1.41
N ALA A 13 -4.01 16.25 2.45
CA ALA A 13 -2.77 15.55 2.71
C ALA A 13 -2.99 14.03 2.82
N GLY A 14 -2.20 13.25 2.07
CA GLY A 14 -2.27 11.78 2.08
C GLY A 14 -3.46 11.16 1.34
N ARG A 15 -4.39 11.96 0.81
CA ARG A 15 -5.63 11.48 0.16
C ARG A 15 -5.49 11.35 -1.36
N SER A 16 -4.31 10.97 -1.82
CA SER A 16 -4.11 10.67 -3.25
C SER A 16 -5.01 9.51 -3.68
N LYS A 17 -5.53 9.55 -4.91
CA LYS A 17 -6.47 8.55 -5.44
C LYS A 17 -5.98 7.10 -5.32
N LYS A 18 -4.66 6.91 -5.38
CA LYS A 18 -4.01 5.60 -5.19
C LYS A 18 -4.20 4.99 -3.79
N TYR A 19 -4.43 5.80 -2.76
CA TYR A 19 -4.62 5.36 -1.37
C TYR A 19 -6.08 5.37 -0.93
N THR A 20 -6.94 6.15 -1.58
CA THR A 20 -8.36 6.23 -1.24
C THR A 20 -9.22 5.23 -2.00
N LEU A 21 -8.75 4.72 -3.15
CA LEU A 21 -9.44 3.69 -3.95
C LEU A 21 -10.93 4.02 -4.23
N GLY A 22 -11.23 5.31 -4.47
CA GLY A 22 -12.59 5.79 -4.74
C GLY A 22 -13.38 6.21 -3.50
N SER A 23 -12.85 5.97 -2.29
CA SER A 23 -13.38 6.53 -1.06
C SER A 23 -12.93 7.98 -0.84
N VAL A 24 -13.60 8.66 0.09
CA VAL A 24 -13.16 9.95 0.60
C VAL A 24 -11.92 9.74 1.48
N ASN A 25 -11.92 8.72 2.35
CA ASN A 25 -10.82 8.41 3.26
C ASN A 25 -9.83 7.40 2.64
N SER A 26 -8.59 7.35 3.14
CA SER A 26 -7.65 6.30 2.76
C SER A 26 -8.09 4.94 3.29
N VAL A 27 -7.79 3.88 2.53
CA VAL A 27 -8.06 2.51 2.96
C VAL A 27 -6.99 2.06 3.96
N ILE A 28 -7.42 1.42 5.05
CA ILE A 28 -6.52 0.85 6.04
C ILE A 28 -6.13 -0.57 5.59
N GLN A 29 -4.92 -0.72 5.06
CA GLN A 29 -4.40 -2.02 4.61
C GLN A 29 -3.66 -2.72 5.76
N ARG A 30 -4.42 -3.36 6.67
CA ARG A 30 -3.83 -4.22 7.72
C ARG A 30 -3.43 -5.56 7.09
N ALA A 31 -2.13 -5.79 6.94
CA ALA A 31 -1.62 -7.03 6.37
C ALA A 31 -0.37 -7.50 7.12
N SER A 32 -0.26 -8.81 7.37
CA SER A 32 0.95 -9.46 7.88
C SER A 32 1.86 -9.98 6.77
N SER A 33 1.31 -10.14 5.56
CA SER A 33 2.00 -10.57 4.35
C SER A 33 1.49 -9.78 3.14
N LEU A 34 2.36 -9.56 2.17
CA LEU A 34 2.01 -8.95 0.88
C LEU A 34 2.26 -9.98 -0.21
N VAL A 35 1.28 -10.14 -1.11
CA VAL A 35 1.37 -11.07 -2.24
C VAL A 35 2.09 -10.37 -3.40
N PHE A 36 3.00 -11.08 -4.05
CA PHE A 36 3.71 -10.61 -5.25
C PHE A 36 3.30 -11.46 -6.44
N ASP A 37 2.98 -10.82 -7.56
CA ASP A 37 2.57 -11.52 -8.78
C ASP A 37 3.75 -12.24 -9.45
N THR A 38 4.98 -11.74 -9.28
CA THR A 38 6.20 -12.36 -9.83
C THR A 38 7.36 -12.36 -8.84
N VAL A 39 8.31 -13.27 -9.05
CA VAL A 39 9.55 -13.35 -8.24
C VAL A 39 10.43 -12.11 -8.42
N GLU A 40 10.44 -11.51 -9.62
CA GLU A 40 11.16 -10.25 -9.88
C GLU A 40 10.57 -9.08 -9.10
N ALA A 41 9.23 -8.98 -9.01
CA ALA A 41 8.57 -7.93 -8.22
C ALA A 41 8.91 -8.04 -6.73
N LYS A 42 9.04 -9.27 -6.21
CA LYS A 42 9.53 -9.51 -4.85
C LYS A 42 10.97 -9.02 -4.66
N ASN A 43 11.85 -9.26 -5.64
CA ASN A 43 13.28 -8.94 -5.53
C ASN A 43 13.59 -7.45 -5.81
N THR A 44 12.72 -6.77 -6.55
CA THR A 44 12.89 -5.36 -6.93
C THR A 44 12.55 -4.40 -5.80
N LEU A 45 11.72 -4.81 -4.83
CA LEU A 45 11.46 -4.03 -3.62
C LEU A 45 12.71 -4.08 -2.72
N PRO A 46 13.43 -2.97 -2.54
CA PRO A 46 14.60 -2.97 -1.68
C PRO A 46 14.16 -3.19 -0.23
N ALA A 47 14.71 -4.24 0.39
CA ALA A 47 14.83 -4.40 1.83
C ALA A 47 13.53 -4.57 2.65
N ILE A 48 12.78 -5.65 2.40
CA ILE A 48 12.00 -6.30 3.46
C ILE A 48 12.60 -7.70 3.66
N SER A 49 13.40 -7.82 4.72
CA SER A 49 13.96 -9.02 5.37
C SER A 49 13.69 -10.41 4.74
N PRO A 50 14.69 -11.31 4.65
CA PRO A 50 14.57 -12.67 4.09
C PRO A 50 13.63 -13.63 4.88
N THR A 51 12.85 -13.15 5.84
CA THR A 51 11.98 -13.94 6.73
C THR A 51 10.49 -13.90 6.36
N ALA A 52 10.13 -13.58 5.12
CA ALA A 52 8.77 -13.80 4.65
C ALA A 52 8.55 -15.30 4.42
N ASN A 53 7.95 -15.96 5.42
CA ASN A 53 7.56 -17.38 5.37
C ASN A 53 6.74 -17.67 4.10
N TYR A 54 7.25 -18.59 3.29
CA TYR A 54 6.65 -19.05 2.06
C TYR A 54 5.48 -19.98 2.38
N PHE A 55 4.26 -19.46 2.46
CA PHE A 55 3.07 -20.29 2.33
C PHE A 55 2.74 -20.38 0.84
N THR A 56 3.24 -21.44 0.19
CA THR A 56 2.76 -21.82 -1.14
C THR A 56 1.61 -22.76 -0.91
N ASP A 57 0.39 -22.30 -1.21
CA ASP A 57 -0.78 -23.17 -1.28
C ASP A 57 -0.59 -24.09 -2.50
N ALA A 58 -0.24 -25.34 -2.23
CA ALA A 58 -0.23 -26.41 -3.20
C ALA A 58 -1.70 -26.80 -3.46
N GLY A 59 -2.35 -26.05 -4.35
CA GLY A 59 -3.79 -26.16 -4.59
C GLY A 59 -4.20 -26.07 -6.06
N GLU A 60 -3.39 -26.59 -6.98
CA GLU A 60 -3.86 -26.97 -8.32
C GLU A 60 -3.27 -28.34 -8.70
N ARG A 61 -4.02 -29.39 -8.32
CA ARG A 61 -4.30 -30.63 -9.07
C ARG A 61 -5.22 -31.54 -8.26
#